data_AF-A0A1H6V488-F1
#
_entry.id   AF-A0A1H6V488-F1
#
_cell.length_a   1.000
_cell.length_b   1.000
_cell.length_c   1.000
_cell.angle_alpha   90.00
_cell.angle_beta   90.00
_cell.angle_gamma   90.00
#
_symmetry.space_group_name_H-M   'P 1'
#
loop_
_entity.id
_entity.type
_entity.pdbx_description
1 polymer ?
#
loop_
_entity_poly.entity_id
_entity_poly.type
_entity_poly.pdbx_seq_one_letter_code
_entity_poly.pdbx_strand_id
1 'polypeptide(L)'
;MKKLKYIILTMFALTILIGCKKQKIENTTIEVVDNNRHYYPVLQGQEKTMVFPLINKGEHPFLLTDMIVSCGCIIAKKESLMRIPAGGEGKLILKFDTTKNVGFVKHYVTLYGNFANTDKIEVSFDLNVVPDAHYTKDYEELFEEHKGDNVKDLVDGKIDRDYYLDLK
;
A
#
# COMPACT_ATOMS: atom_id res chain seq x y z
N MET A 1 -15.56 38.93 53.76
CA MET A 1 -14.58 38.03 53.09
C MET A 1 -15.18 36.69 52.63
N LYS A 2 -16.02 36.00 53.41
CA LYS A 2 -16.62 34.71 53.01
C LYS A 2 -17.48 34.80 51.73
N LYS A 3 -18.32 35.84 51.60
CA LYS A 3 -19.16 36.08 50.40
C LYS A 3 -18.34 36.31 49.13
N LEU A 4 -17.19 37.00 49.23
CA LEU A 4 -16.28 37.23 48.11
C LEU A 4 -15.58 35.93 47.66
N LYS A 5 -15.23 35.05 48.61
CA LYS A 5 -14.69 33.71 48.29
C LYS A 5 -15.71 32.84 47.57
N TYR A 6 -17.00 32.90 47.95
CA TYR A 6 -18.05 32.17 47.23
C TYR A 6 -18.29 32.70 45.82
N ILE A 7 -18.22 34.02 45.60
CA ILE A 7 -18.36 34.63 44.26
C ILE A 7 -17.19 34.26 43.34
N ILE A 8 -15.96 34.20 43.86
CA ILE A 8 -14.78 33.76 43.09
C ILE A 8 -14.88 32.25 42.78
N LEU A 9 -15.37 31.44 43.71
CA LEU A 9 -15.56 30.00 43.53
C LEU A 9 -16.65 29.68 42.49
N THR A 10 -17.74 30.45 42.44
CA THR A 10 -18.79 30.29 41.43
C THR A 10 -18.34 30.77 40.04
N MET A 11 -17.50 31.81 39.96
CA MET A 11 -16.96 32.27 38.68
C MET A 11 -15.95 31.27 38.09
N PHE A 12 -15.12 30.64 38.94
CA PHE A 12 -14.20 29.57 38.54
C PHE A 12 -14.94 28.29 38.11
N ALA A 13 -16.09 27.99 38.73
CA ALA A 13 -16.95 26.88 38.31
C ALA A 13 -17.62 27.12 36.95
N LEU A 14 -17.95 28.37 36.61
CA LEU A 14 -18.60 28.73 35.35
C LEU A 14 -17.65 28.66 34.14
N THR A 15 -16.34 28.88 34.35
CA THR A 15 -15.33 28.75 33.29
C THR A 15 -15.03 27.31 32.87
N ILE A 16 -15.42 26.31 33.68
CA ILE A 16 -15.22 24.88 33.38
C ILE A 16 -16.29 24.36 32.38
N LEU A 17 -17.39 25.09 32.18
CA LEU A 17 -18.48 24.74 31.26
C LEU A 17 -18.26 25.21 29.81
N ILE A 18 -17.16 25.91 29.52
CA ILE A 18 -16.75 26.21 28.14
C ILE A 18 -16.09 24.94 27.58
N GLY A 19 -16.92 23.92 27.40
CA GLY A 19 -16.54 22.63 26.88
C GLY A 19 -16.04 22.71 25.44
N CYS A 20 -15.07 21.84 25.17
CA CYS A 20 -14.41 21.57 23.90
C CYS A 20 -15.36 21.71 22.69
N LYS A 21 -15.18 22.74 21.85
CA LYS A 21 -15.75 22.73 20.50
C LYS A 21 -15.11 21.54 19.77
N LYS A 22 -15.89 20.51 19.44
CA LYS A 22 -15.45 19.47 18.48
C LYS A 22 -15.01 20.21 17.22
N GLN A 23 -13.72 20.19 16.93
CA GLN A 23 -13.18 20.77 15.72
C GLN A 23 -13.79 19.99 14.55
N LYS A 24 -14.66 20.66 13.79
CA LYS A 24 -15.20 20.09 12.55
C LYS A 24 -14.01 19.86 11.63
N ILE A 25 -13.74 18.61 11.31
CA ILE A 25 -12.69 18.26 10.35
C ILE A 25 -13.26 18.64 8.98
N GLU A 26 -12.75 19.74 8.42
CA GLU A 26 -13.10 20.19 7.07
C GLU A 26 -12.33 19.36 6.06
N ASN A 27 -12.95 19.12 4.91
CA ASN A 27 -12.34 18.29 3.89
C ASN A 27 -11.28 19.08 3.11
N THR A 28 -10.28 18.38 2.56
CA THR A 28 -9.21 18.98 1.76
C THR A 28 -8.88 18.15 0.52
N THR A 29 -8.12 18.73 -0.40
CA THR A 29 -7.68 18.08 -1.65
C THR A 29 -6.23 17.67 -1.54
N ILE A 30 -5.96 16.38 -1.69
CA ILE A 30 -4.62 15.81 -1.77
C ILE A 30 -4.32 15.40 -3.21
N GLU A 31 -3.13 15.75 -3.67
CA GLU A 31 -2.55 15.28 -4.92
C GLU A 31 -1.41 14.32 -4.64
N VAL A 32 -1.40 13.15 -5.29
CA VAL A 32 -0.31 12.18 -5.20
C VAL A 32 0.61 12.38 -6.40
N VAL A 33 1.88 12.71 -6.15
CA VAL A 33 2.86 12.96 -7.21
C VAL A 33 3.35 11.64 -7.82
N ASP A 34 3.28 11.56 -9.15
CA ASP A 34 3.62 10.39 -9.95
C ASP A 34 2.89 9.13 -9.47
N ASN A 35 1.56 9.16 -9.43
CA ASN A 35 0.78 7.96 -9.11
C ASN A 35 0.80 6.95 -10.29
N ASN A 36 0.55 5.67 -10.01
CA ASN A 36 0.62 4.56 -10.98
C ASN A 36 2.02 4.37 -11.58
N ARG A 37 3.05 4.21 -10.72
CA ARG A 37 4.44 4.06 -11.20
C ARG A 37 4.74 2.66 -11.68
N HIS A 38 5.43 2.60 -12.81
CA HIS A 38 6.03 1.38 -13.35
C HIS A 38 7.53 1.37 -13.03
N TYR A 39 8.01 0.36 -12.32
CA TYR A 39 9.43 0.19 -12.03
C TYR A 39 10.06 -0.88 -12.91
N TYR A 40 11.37 -0.74 -13.11
CA TYR A 40 12.17 -1.79 -13.74
C TYR A 40 12.12 -3.10 -12.96
N PRO A 41 12.38 -4.24 -13.62
CA PRO A 41 12.46 -5.53 -12.95
C PRO A 41 13.46 -5.54 -11.79
N VAL A 42 13.13 -6.29 -10.74
CA VAL A 42 13.98 -6.46 -9.55
C VAL A 42 14.23 -7.94 -9.31
N LEU A 43 15.35 -8.27 -8.66
CA LEU A 43 15.62 -9.64 -8.26
C LEU A 43 14.80 -10.01 -7.03
N GLN A 44 14.33 -11.25 -6.98
CA GLN A 44 13.69 -11.82 -5.80
C GLN A 44 14.63 -11.77 -4.58
N GLY A 45 14.07 -11.50 -3.40
CA GLY A 45 14.82 -11.41 -2.14
C GLY A 45 15.41 -10.04 -1.85
N GLN A 46 15.19 -9.05 -2.72
CA GLN A 46 15.56 -7.65 -2.49
C GLN A 46 14.43 -6.87 -1.78
N GLU A 47 14.82 -5.86 -1.00
CA GLU A 47 13.90 -4.84 -0.51
C GLU A 47 13.91 -3.60 -1.42
N LYS A 48 12.74 -3.19 -1.90
CA LYS A 48 12.58 -1.96 -2.69
C LYS A 48 11.89 -0.88 -1.83
N THR A 49 12.58 0.24 -1.62
CA THR A 49 11.97 1.42 -0.99
C THR A 49 11.45 2.40 -2.06
N MET A 50 10.22 2.86 -1.90
CA MET A 50 9.53 3.78 -2.79
C MET A 50 8.99 4.96 -1.98
N VAL A 51 9.05 6.16 -2.56
CA VAL A 51 8.57 7.39 -1.91
C VAL A 51 7.61 8.11 -2.84
N PHE A 52 6.38 8.30 -2.38
CA PHE A 52 5.34 9.07 -3.05
C PHE A 52 5.09 10.37 -2.28
N PRO A 53 5.36 11.54 -2.87
CA PRO A 53 4.96 12.82 -2.31
C PRO A 53 3.44 13.00 -2.41
N LEU A 54 2.83 13.46 -1.32
CA LEU A 54 1.43 13.84 -1.25
C LEU A 54 1.37 15.32 -0.93
N ILE A 55 0.82 16.11 -1.85
CA ILE A 55 0.73 17.57 -1.71
C ILE A 55 -0.69 17.94 -1.35
N ASN A 56 -0.86 18.69 -0.27
CA ASN A 56 -2.15 19.24 0.11
C ASN A 56 -2.41 20.53 -0.68
N LYS A 57 -3.29 20.44 -1.67
CA LYS A 57 -3.69 21.57 -2.53
C LYS A 57 -4.91 22.33 -2.00
N GLY A 58 -5.54 21.86 -0.92
CA GLY A 58 -6.67 22.54 -0.31
C GLY A 58 -6.28 23.55 0.78
N GLU A 59 -7.30 24.21 1.33
CA GLU A 59 -7.15 25.27 2.33
C GLU A 59 -7.10 24.74 3.78
N HIS A 60 -7.48 23.47 3.98
CA HIS A 60 -7.56 22.83 5.29
C HIS A 60 -6.49 21.75 5.46
N PRO A 61 -6.03 21.45 6.69
CA PRO A 61 -5.06 20.39 6.91
C PRO A 61 -5.66 19.02 6.56
N PHE A 62 -4.87 18.19 5.88
CA PHE A 62 -5.20 16.79 5.67
C PHE A 62 -4.93 15.99 6.94
N LEU A 63 -5.83 15.07 7.26
CA LEU A 63 -5.75 14.16 8.39
C LEU A 63 -6.01 12.73 7.87
N LEU A 64 -4.97 11.90 7.99
CA LEU A 64 -5.07 10.48 7.68
C LEU A 64 -5.89 9.78 8.77
N THR A 65 -6.96 9.10 8.36
CA THR A 65 -7.79 8.28 9.24
C THR A 65 -7.30 6.84 9.25
N ASP A 66 -7.09 6.27 8.07
CA ASP A 66 -6.64 4.89 7.93
C ASP A 66 -5.84 4.69 6.64
N MET A 67 -5.06 3.60 6.59
CA MET A 67 -4.27 3.19 5.44
C MET A 67 -4.30 1.67 5.29
N ILE A 68 -4.74 1.20 4.13
CA ILE A 68 -4.84 -0.23 3.81
C ILE A 68 -3.86 -0.55 2.68
N VAL A 69 -3.01 -1.56 2.90
CA VAL A 69 -2.07 -2.07 1.90
C VAL A 69 -2.61 -3.35 1.26
N SER A 70 -2.40 -3.53 -0.04
CA SER A 70 -2.89 -4.71 -0.76
C SER A 70 -2.12 -6.01 -0.47
N CYS A 71 -0.87 -5.91 0.02
CA CYS A 71 -0.01 -7.05 0.31
C CYS A 71 0.66 -6.91 1.67
N GLY A 72 0.73 -8.00 2.44
CA GLY A 72 1.48 -8.06 3.69
C GLY A 72 3.01 -7.96 3.52
N CYS A 73 3.49 -8.01 2.27
CA CYS A 73 4.88 -7.78 1.89
C CYS A 73 5.25 -6.30 1.78
N ILE A 74 4.31 -5.37 2.01
CA ILE A 74 4.51 -3.93 1.97
C ILE A 74 4.42 -3.36 3.38
N ILE A 75 5.48 -2.69 3.82
CA ILE A 75 5.52 -1.92 5.06
C ILE A 75 5.40 -0.43 4.69
N ALA A 76 4.29 0.18 5.09
CA ALA A 76 4.04 1.60 4.87
C ALA A 76 4.38 2.43 6.12
N LYS A 77 5.23 3.44 5.95
CA LYS A 77 5.58 4.43 6.98
C LYS A 77 4.66 5.64 6.84
N LYS A 78 3.93 5.94 7.93
CA LYS A 78 2.84 6.93 7.95
C LYS A 78 3.18 8.21 8.71
N GLU A 79 4.38 8.33 9.27
CA GLU A 79 4.76 9.42 10.18
C GLU A 79 4.60 10.78 9.52
N SER A 80 4.99 10.91 8.25
CA SER A 80 4.86 12.15 7.48
C SER A 80 3.46 12.42 6.93
N LEU A 81 2.52 11.47 7.06
CA LEU A 81 1.19 11.55 6.45
C LEU A 81 0.06 11.74 7.45
N MET A 82 0.31 11.51 8.75
CA MET A 82 -0.70 11.66 9.80
C MET A 82 -1.40 13.03 9.73
N ARG A 83 -0.64 14.07 9.40
CA ARG A 83 -1.14 15.42 9.18
C ARG A 83 -0.31 16.13 8.13
N ILE A 84 -0.96 16.72 7.12
CA ILE A 84 -0.29 17.57 6.13
C ILE A 84 -0.94 18.96 6.17
N PRO A 85 -0.20 20.03 6.46
CA PRO A 85 -0.75 21.39 6.48
C PRO A 85 -1.22 21.81 5.08
N ALA A 86 -2.07 22.84 5.00
CA ALA A 86 -2.48 23.43 3.72
C ALA A 86 -1.25 23.90 2.92
N GLY A 87 -1.16 23.55 1.64
CA GLY A 87 0.01 23.80 0.80
C GLY A 87 1.25 22.95 1.13
N GLY A 88 1.19 22.11 2.17
CA GLY A 88 2.30 21.28 2.60
C GLY A 88 2.45 19.98 1.81
N GLU A 89 3.59 19.33 2.04
CA GLU A 89 3.91 18.02 1.48
C GLU A 89 4.10 16.99 2.60
N GLY A 90 3.49 15.82 2.43
CA GLY A 90 3.77 14.61 3.21
C GLY A 90 4.37 13.53 2.32
N LYS A 91 5.16 12.62 2.88
CA LYS A 91 5.81 11.53 2.13
C LYS A 91 5.27 10.18 2.55
N LEU A 92 4.67 9.46 1.60
CA LEU A 92 4.34 8.04 1.74
C LEU A 92 5.59 7.23 1.41
N ILE A 93 6.19 6.61 2.42
CA ILE A 93 7.36 5.74 2.22
C ILE A 93 6.89 4.29 2.31
N LEU A 94 7.03 3.56 1.21
CA LEU A 94 6.69 2.14 1.10
C LEU A 94 7.97 1.32 1.02
N LYS A 95 8.08 0.29 1.85
CA LYS A 95 9.11 -0.74 1.73
C LYS A 95 8.44 -2.02 1.24
N PHE A 96 8.86 -2.50 0.09
CA PHE A 96 8.33 -3.72 -0.53
C PHE A 96 9.38 -4.83 -0.47
N ASP A 97 9.03 -5.93 0.19
CA ASP A 97 9.83 -7.16 0.24
C ASP A 97 9.43 -8.07 -0.94
N THR A 98 10.38 -8.30 -1.84
CA THR A 98 10.17 -9.11 -3.05
C THR A 98 10.26 -10.61 -2.79
N THR A 99 10.69 -11.05 -1.61
CA THR A 99 10.97 -12.47 -1.30
C THR A 99 9.82 -13.41 -1.64
N LYS A 100 8.57 -12.96 -1.43
CA LYS A 100 7.35 -13.77 -1.63
C LYS A 100 6.67 -13.54 -2.98
N ASN A 101 7.33 -12.87 -3.92
CA ASN A 101 6.76 -12.48 -5.19
C ASN A 101 7.64 -12.98 -6.35
N VAL A 102 7.03 -13.45 -7.43
CA VAL A 102 7.71 -13.84 -8.68
C VAL A 102 6.80 -13.43 -9.85
N GLY A 103 7.38 -12.89 -10.92
CA GLY A 103 6.65 -12.39 -12.08
C GLY A 103 6.09 -10.97 -11.88
N PHE A 104 5.12 -10.62 -12.73
CA PHE A 104 4.51 -9.29 -12.72
C PHE A 104 3.64 -9.11 -11.46
N VAL A 105 3.92 -8.05 -10.71
CA VAL A 105 3.14 -7.69 -9.53
C VAL A 105 2.67 -6.24 -9.63
N LYS A 106 1.42 -6.02 -9.24
CA LYS A 106 0.82 -4.69 -9.09
C LYS A 106 0.18 -4.57 -7.73
N HIS A 107 0.53 -3.52 -7.01
CA HIS A 107 0.09 -3.29 -5.64
C HIS A 107 -0.54 -1.91 -5.47
N TYR A 108 -1.40 -1.85 -4.47
CA TYR A 108 -2.22 -0.69 -4.17
C TYR A 108 -2.12 -0.36 -2.69
N VAL A 109 -2.03 0.94 -2.39
CA VAL A 109 -2.09 1.48 -1.04
C VAL A 109 -3.25 2.47 -1.01
N THR A 110 -4.29 2.10 -0.27
CA THR A 110 -5.50 2.92 -0.14
C THR A 110 -5.39 3.79 1.10
N LEU A 111 -5.56 5.10 0.91
CA LEU A 111 -5.55 6.11 1.95
C LEU A 111 -6.99 6.55 2.23
N TYR A 112 -7.34 6.63 3.51
CA TYR A 112 -8.62 7.15 4.00
C TYR A 112 -8.38 8.39 4.85
N GLY A 113 -9.19 9.43 4.66
CA GLY A 113 -9.03 10.70 5.36
C GLY A 113 -10.11 11.70 4.99
N ASN A 114 -9.91 12.95 5.38
CA ASN A 114 -10.83 14.06 5.11
C ASN A 114 -10.68 14.60 3.68
N PHE A 115 -10.85 13.75 2.68
CA PHE A 115 -10.76 14.14 1.27
C PHE A 115 -12.04 14.90 0.83
N ALA A 116 -11.87 15.91 -0.04
CA ALA A 116 -12.97 16.77 -0.47
C ALA A 116 -13.84 16.13 -1.57
N ASN A 117 -13.21 15.45 -2.52
CA ASN A 117 -13.88 14.98 -3.75
C ASN A 117 -14.11 13.47 -3.79
N THR A 118 -13.47 12.71 -2.92
CA THR A 118 -13.52 11.24 -2.88
C THR A 118 -13.51 10.79 -1.42
N ASP A 119 -13.93 9.56 -1.13
CA ASP A 119 -13.82 9.00 0.23
C ASP A 119 -12.41 8.45 0.52
N LYS A 120 -11.66 8.15 -0.55
CA LYS A 120 -10.34 7.52 -0.51
C LYS A 120 -9.49 7.92 -1.70
N ILE A 121 -8.17 7.78 -1.55
CA ILE A 121 -7.20 7.91 -2.63
C ILE A 121 -6.39 6.62 -2.69
N GLU A 122 -6.14 6.11 -3.89
CA GLU A 122 -5.34 4.91 -4.11
C GLU A 122 -4.01 5.26 -4.75
N VAL A 123 -2.92 4.79 -4.14
CA VAL A 123 -1.56 4.89 -4.69
C VAL A 123 -1.18 3.52 -5.24
N SER A 124 -0.80 3.45 -6.52
CA SER A 124 -0.43 2.17 -7.14
C SER A 124 0.97 2.18 -7.73
N PHE A 125 1.58 0.98 -7.73
CA PHE A 125 2.83 0.72 -8.41
C PHE A 125 2.90 -0.72 -8.92
N ASP A 126 3.68 -0.94 -9.97
CA ASP A 126 3.95 -2.26 -10.51
C ASP A 126 5.41 -2.45 -10.92
N LEU A 127 5.81 -3.72 -10.94
CA LEU A 127 7.14 -4.18 -11.31
C LEU A 127 7.13 -5.68 -11.61
N ASN A 128 8.19 -6.16 -12.25
CA ASN A 128 8.41 -7.59 -12.46
C ASN A 128 9.47 -8.11 -11.48
N VAL A 129 9.17 -9.18 -10.74
CA VAL A 129 10.13 -9.84 -9.85
C VAL A 129 10.72 -11.04 -10.58
N VAL A 130 12.04 -11.00 -10.79
CA VAL A 130 12.78 -12.02 -11.52
C VAL A 130 13.46 -12.94 -10.51
N PRO A 131 13.30 -14.27 -10.60
CA PRO A 131 14.04 -15.20 -9.77
C PRO A 131 15.55 -15.11 -10.08
N ASP A 132 16.39 -15.56 -9.14
CA ASP A 132 17.83 -15.62 -9.38
C ASP A 132 18.13 -16.55 -10.59
N ALA A 133 19.07 -16.16 -11.45
CA ALA A 133 19.48 -16.96 -12.61
C ALA A 133 20.11 -18.31 -12.21
N HIS A 134 20.61 -18.42 -10.97
CA HIS A 134 21.11 -19.66 -10.40
C HIS A 134 20.01 -20.58 -9.86
N TYR A 135 18.74 -20.15 -9.87
CA TYR A 135 17.61 -21.01 -9.54
C TYR A 135 17.26 -21.90 -10.74
N THR A 136 17.86 -23.08 -10.80
CA THR A 136 17.35 -24.18 -11.61
C THR A 136 16.34 -24.95 -10.76
N LYS A 137 15.08 -25.05 -11.20
CA LYS A 137 14.10 -25.97 -10.60
C LYS A 137 14.74 -27.35 -10.48
N ASP A 138 14.66 -27.97 -9.31
CA ASP A 138 15.20 -29.31 -9.15
C ASP A 138 14.33 -30.35 -9.89
N TYR A 139 14.88 -31.53 -10.12
CA TYR A 139 14.17 -32.58 -10.85
C TYR A 139 12.88 -33.03 -10.14
N GLU A 140 12.84 -32.93 -8.81
CA GLU A 140 11.67 -33.35 -8.02
C GLU A 140 10.52 -32.35 -8.22
N GLU A 141 10.81 -31.05 -8.16
CA GLU A 141 9.88 -29.95 -8.45
C GLU A 141 9.33 -30.04 -9.88
N LEU A 142 10.20 -30.30 -10.86
CA LEU A 142 9.78 -30.52 -12.24
C LEU A 142 8.91 -31.78 -12.38
N PHE A 143 9.28 -32.89 -11.74
CA PHE A 143 8.53 -34.14 -11.83
C PHE A 143 7.14 -34.05 -11.19
N GLU A 144 6.99 -33.33 -10.08
CA GLU A 144 5.68 -33.10 -9.47
C GLU A 144 4.76 -32.23 -10.33
N GLU A 145 5.30 -31.19 -10.97
CA GLU A 145 4.56 -30.34 -11.92
C GLU A 145 4.02 -31.17 -13.10
N HIS A 146 4.84 -32.09 -13.64
CA HIS A 146 4.45 -32.96 -14.76
C HIS A 146 3.57 -34.15 -14.35
N LYS A 147 3.51 -34.50 -13.06
CA LYS A 147 2.67 -35.59 -12.55
C LYS A 147 1.18 -35.26 -12.66
N GLY A 148 0.80 -33.98 -12.54
CA GLY A 148 -0.61 -33.54 -12.56
C GLY A 148 -1.31 -33.73 -13.90
N ASP A 149 -0.61 -33.51 -15.01
CA ASP A 149 -1.17 -33.61 -16.37
C ASP A 149 -1.16 -35.05 -16.92
N ASN A 150 -0.21 -35.89 -16.49
CA ASN A 150 0.09 -37.15 -17.18
C ASN A 150 -0.50 -38.42 -16.54
N VAL A 151 -1.19 -38.38 -15.39
CA VAL A 151 -1.67 -39.64 -14.76
C VAL A 151 -2.63 -40.42 -15.66
N LYS A 152 -3.47 -39.73 -16.44
CA LYS A 152 -4.35 -40.38 -17.44
C LYS A 152 -3.58 -40.83 -18.68
N ASP A 153 -2.71 -39.97 -19.21
CA ASP A 153 -1.97 -40.27 -20.45
C ASP A 153 -0.91 -41.37 -20.27
N LEU A 154 -0.36 -41.54 -19.07
CA LEU A 154 0.56 -42.65 -18.70
C LEU A 154 -0.14 -44.01 -18.61
N VAL A 155 -1.46 -44.04 -18.33
CA VAL A 155 -2.26 -45.28 -18.25
C VAL A 155 -2.89 -45.62 -19.60
N ASP A 156 -3.31 -44.60 -20.35
CA ASP A 156 -4.04 -44.77 -21.62
C ASP A 156 -3.12 -44.91 -22.86
N GLY A 157 -1.80 -44.81 -22.69
CA GLY A 157 -0.83 -45.17 -23.72
C GLY A 157 -0.89 -44.28 -24.97
N LYS A 158 -1.06 -42.97 -24.80
CA LYS A 158 -1.05 -42.04 -25.93
C LYS A 158 0.39 -41.78 -26.37
N ILE A 159 0.74 -42.22 -27.57
CA ILE A 159 2.02 -41.90 -28.19
C ILE A 159 1.92 -40.48 -28.75
N ASP A 160 2.38 -39.49 -27.99
CA ASP A 160 2.56 -38.14 -28.49
C ASP A 160 3.91 -38.07 -29.21
N ARG A 161 3.89 -38.08 -30.55
CA ARG A 161 5.09 -37.81 -31.34
C ARG A 161 5.23 -36.29 -31.46
N ASP A 162 5.75 -35.65 -30.42
CA ASP A 162 6.03 -34.21 -30.42
C ASP A 162 7.36 -33.88 -31.14
N TYR A 163 7.50 -34.42 -32.36
CA TYR A 163 8.61 -34.10 -33.25
C TYR A 163 8.13 -34.03 -34.69
N TYR A 164 8.57 -33.02 -35.43
CA TYR A 164 8.41 -32.94 -36.88
C TYR A 164 9.69 -33.37 -37.58
N LEU A 165 9.54 -34.08 -38.70
CA LEU A 165 10.65 -34.41 -39.59
C LEU A 165 10.57 -33.47 -40.79
N ASP A 166 11.68 -32.82 -41.12
CA ASP A 166 11.76 -31.97 -42.30
C ASP A 166 11.41 -32.79 -43.56
N LEU A 167 10.45 -32.28 -44.35
CA LEU A 167 10.04 -32.90 -45.60
C LEU A 167 11.17 -32.78 -46.63
N LYS A 168 11.61 -33.92 -47.16
CA LYS A 168 12.66 -34.03 -48.18
C LYS A 168 12.15 -33.70 -49.58
#